data_AF-A0A941ZI30-F1
#
_entry.id   AF-A0A941ZI30-F1
#
_cell.length_a   1.000
_cell.length_b   1.000
_cell.length_c   1.000
_cell.angle_alpha   90.00
_cell.angle_beta   90.00
_cell.angle_gamma   90.00
#
_symmetry.space_group_name_H-M   'P 1'
#
loop_
_entity.id
_entity.type
_entity.pdbx_description
1 polymer ?
#
loop_
_entity_poly.entity_id
_entity_poly.type
_entity_poly.pdbx_seq_one_letter_code
_entity_poly.pdbx_strand_id
1 'polypeptide(L)'
;MGTTLHSMAAIAEFLGLPDTCLPVTTIVVGWPDEDPPKRDRLPLAAFLHEETYRHDDDARLDALYSEREIRGWQRYNAIPGMTEKLRQHGITSLAQFYTSTLKYDPDRFAADSGRLRALLEAKHFLP
;
A
#
# COMPACT_ATOMS: atom_id res chain seq x y z
N MET A 1 3.93 9.11 5.27
CA MET A 1 2.48 8.90 5.22
C MET A 1 2.06 8.75 3.77
N GLY A 2 1.48 7.60 3.38
CA GLY A 2 1.04 7.37 2.00
C GLY A 2 -0.21 8.18 1.63
N THR A 3 -0.96 8.64 2.62
CA THR A 3 -2.17 9.47 2.45
C THR A 3 -1.89 10.83 1.81
N THR A 4 -0.64 11.28 1.74
CA THR A 4 -0.25 12.52 1.05
C THR A 4 -0.76 12.54 -0.39
N LEU A 5 -0.71 11.41 -1.11
CA LEU A 5 -1.19 11.36 -2.50
C LEU A 5 -2.72 11.53 -2.60
N HIS A 6 -3.48 11.03 -1.63
CA HIS A 6 -4.94 11.20 -1.57
C HIS A 6 -5.36 12.63 -1.25
N SER A 7 -4.49 13.39 -0.59
CA SER A 7 -4.75 14.79 -0.18
C SER A 7 -3.80 15.78 -0.87
N MET A 8 -3.16 15.37 -1.97
CA MET A 8 -2.05 16.11 -2.57
C MET A 8 -2.45 17.54 -2.95
N ALA A 9 -3.60 17.70 -3.59
CA ALA A 9 -4.13 19.02 -3.98
C ALA A 9 -4.35 19.93 -2.77
N ALA A 10 -5.02 19.43 -1.73
CA ALA A 10 -5.31 20.20 -0.52
C ALA A 10 -4.05 20.60 0.24
N ILE A 11 -3.04 19.71 0.29
CA ILE A 11 -1.74 20.01 0.91
C ILE A 11 -0.99 21.08 0.08
N ALA A 12 -0.99 20.93 -1.25
CA ALA A 12 -0.34 21.90 -2.14
C ALA A 12 -0.97 23.30 -2.02
N GLU A 13 -2.30 23.36 -1.98
CA GLU A 13 -3.06 24.60 -1.76
C GLU A 13 -2.72 25.22 -0.40
N PHE A 14 -2.82 24.44 0.67
CA PHE A 14 -2.54 24.92 2.03
C PHE A 14 -1.12 25.48 2.19
N LEU A 15 -0.14 24.83 1.58
CA LEU A 15 1.27 25.26 1.62
C LEU A 15 1.61 26.34 0.60
N GLY A 16 0.66 26.75 -0.26
CA GLY A 16 0.90 27.73 -1.32
C GLY A 16 1.96 27.27 -2.33
N LEU A 17 1.99 25.98 -2.65
CA LEU A 17 3.00 25.44 -3.57
C LEU A 17 2.77 25.99 -4.99
N PRO A 18 3.84 26.45 -5.66
CA PRO A 18 3.73 26.91 -7.04
C PRO A 18 3.41 25.75 -7.98
N ASP A 19 3.05 26.09 -9.22
CA ASP A 19 2.97 25.07 -10.27
C ASP A 19 4.34 24.39 -10.43
N THR A 20 4.34 23.15 -10.92
CA THR A 20 5.52 22.27 -10.94
C THR A 20 6.10 21.92 -9.56
N CYS A 21 5.36 22.15 -8.47
CA CYS A 21 5.71 21.70 -7.11
C CYS A 21 4.53 20.97 -6.44
N LEU A 22 4.67 19.66 -6.19
CA LEU A 22 3.65 18.84 -5.55
C LEU A 22 4.25 17.90 -4.48
N PRO A 23 3.54 17.64 -3.37
CA PRO A 23 4.04 16.83 -2.29
C PRO A 23 3.88 15.33 -2.59
N VAL A 24 4.97 14.56 -2.50
CA VAL A 24 4.94 13.10 -2.76
C VAL A 24 4.63 12.30 -1.48
N THR A 25 5.21 12.69 -0.35
CA THR A 25 4.94 12.06 0.94
C THR A 25 5.15 13.05 2.09
N THR A 26 4.59 12.72 3.25
CA THR A 26 4.79 13.44 4.51
C THR A 26 5.52 12.54 5.49
N ILE A 27 6.57 13.03 6.13
CA ILE A 27 7.31 12.28 7.15
C ILE A 27 6.93 12.83 8.53
N VAL A 28 6.60 11.94 9.46
CA VAL A 28 6.38 12.30 10.87
C VAL A 28 7.68 12.00 11.61
N VAL A 29 8.21 12.99 12.33
CA VAL A 29 9.45 12.90 13.09
C VAL A 29 9.19 13.39 14.52
N GLY A 30 9.76 12.70 15.50
CA GLY A 30 9.61 13.02 16.91
C GLY A 30 10.47 12.10 17.77
N TRP A 31 10.34 12.24 19.09
CA TRP A 31 10.94 11.30 20.04
C TRP A 31 10.09 10.02 20.13
N PRO A 32 10.68 8.83 20.05
CA PRO A 32 9.93 7.58 20.19
C PRO A 32 9.31 7.44 21.58
N ASP A 33 8.02 7.12 21.63
CA ASP A 33 7.26 6.74 22.84
C ASP A 33 6.68 5.30 22.71
N GLU A 34 7.22 4.54 21.75
CA GLU A 34 6.86 3.15 21.48
C GLU A 34 8.09 2.36 21.01
N ASP A 35 8.09 1.05 21.25
CA ASP A 35 9.12 0.11 20.76
C ASP A 35 8.45 -1.03 19.96
N PRO A 36 7.91 -0.75 18.76
CA PRO A 36 7.23 -1.75 17.96
C PRO A 36 8.22 -2.79 17.39
N PRO A 37 7.80 -4.06 17.24
CA PRO A 37 8.67 -5.08 16.66
C PRO A 37 9.00 -4.75 15.20
N LYS A 38 10.19 -5.19 14.76
CA LYS A 38 10.60 -5.06 13.35
C LYS A 38 9.60 -5.80 12.45
N ARG A 39 9.15 -5.12 11.40
CA ARG A 39 8.28 -5.75 10.39
C ARG A 39 9.08 -6.73 9.54
N ASP A 40 8.48 -7.89 9.26
CA ASP A 40 9.00 -8.87 8.32
C ASP A 40 9.18 -8.28 6.91
N ARG A 41 10.08 -8.90 6.14
CA ARG A 41 10.29 -8.66 4.71
C ARG A 41 10.12 -9.96 3.95
N LEU A 42 9.86 -9.87 2.65
CA LEU A 42 9.93 -11.04 1.79
C LEU A 42 11.37 -11.57 1.78
N PRO A 43 11.57 -12.88 1.53
CA PRO A 43 12.91 -13.41 1.35
C PRO A 43 13.58 -12.75 0.14
N LEU A 44 14.91 -12.62 0.16
CA LEU A 44 15.68 -11.98 -0.92
C LEU A 44 15.34 -12.57 -2.29
N ALA A 45 15.19 -13.90 -2.36
CA ALA A 45 14.83 -14.62 -3.57
C ALA A 45 13.49 -14.17 -4.19
N ALA A 46 12.58 -13.55 -3.43
CA ALA A 46 11.28 -13.10 -3.93
C ALA A 46 11.35 -11.81 -4.75
N PHE A 47 12.42 -11.01 -4.60
CA PHE A 47 12.56 -9.73 -5.31
C PHE A 47 13.93 -9.53 -5.96
N LEU A 48 14.90 -10.41 -5.69
CA LEU A 48 16.15 -10.48 -6.43
C LEU A 48 15.94 -11.34 -7.68
N HIS A 49 16.24 -10.73 -8.83
CA HIS A 49 16.23 -11.36 -10.14
C HIS A 49 17.63 -11.25 -10.73
N GLU A 50 18.15 -12.33 -11.29
CA GLU A 50 19.48 -12.37 -11.89
C GLU A 50 19.34 -12.14 -13.40
N GLU A 51 19.99 -11.08 -13.91
CA GLU A 51 20.00 -10.61 -15.30
C GLU A 51 18.64 -10.18 -15.87
N THR A 52 17.62 -11.02 -15.77
CA THR A 52 16.30 -10.81 -16.35
C THR A 52 15.19 -11.05 -15.33
N TYR A 53 14.05 -10.41 -15.55
CA TYR A 53 12.87 -10.61 -14.72
C TYR A 53 12.44 -12.08 -14.73
N ARG A 54 12.24 -12.65 -13.54
CA ARG A 54 11.85 -14.05 -13.38
C ARG A 54 10.34 -14.15 -13.29
N HIS A 55 9.74 -14.92 -14.19
CA HIS A 55 8.33 -15.28 -14.13
C HIS A 55 8.18 -16.56 -13.30
N ASP A 56 7.99 -16.40 -11.99
CA ASP A 56 7.73 -17.53 -11.08
C ASP A 56 6.34 -18.13 -11.36
N ASP A 57 6.24 -19.46 -11.30
CA ASP A 57 4.97 -20.18 -11.34
C ASP A 57 4.24 -20.14 -9.99
N ASP A 58 2.99 -20.60 -9.96
CA ASP A 58 2.14 -20.56 -8.75
C ASP A 58 2.80 -21.27 -7.56
N ALA A 59 3.41 -22.44 -7.80
CA ALA A 59 4.07 -23.21 -6.75
C ALA A 59 5.25 -22.46 -6.13
N ARG A 60 6.05 -21.77 -6.95
CA ARG A 60 7.16 -20.97 -6.46
C ARG A 60 6.71 -19.68 -5.80
N LEU A 61 5.65 -19.02 -6.30
CA LEU A 61 5.03 -17.87 -5.65
C LEU A 61 4.52 -18.24 -4.25
N ASP A 62 3.80 -19.36 -4.13
CA ASP A 62 3.32 -19.87 -2.84
C ASP A 62 4.48 -20.13 -1.87
N ALA A 63 5.56 -20.76 -2.35
CA ALA A 63 6.75 -21.00 -1.54
C ALA A 63 7.38 -19.68 -1.05
N LEU A 64 7.56 -18.70 -1.93
CA LEU A 64 8.18 -17.39 -1.63
C LEU A 64 7.32 -16.53 -0.68
N TYR A 65 6.00 -16.63 -0.75
CA TYR A 65 5.06 -15.82 0.03
C TYR A 65 4.48 -16.54 1.26
N SER A 66 4.69 -17.84 1.43
CA SER A 66 4.12 -18.67 2.51
C SER A 66 4.23 -18.05 3.90
N GLU A 67 5.43 -17.64 4.33
CA GLU A 67 5.64 -17.02 5.64
C GLU A 67 4.88 -15.69 5.78
N ARG A 68 4.83 -14.90 4.69
CA ARG A 68 4.14 -13.61 4.67
C ARG A 68 2.63 -13.81 4.78
N GLU A 69 2.09 -14.81 4.09
CA GLU A 69 0.69 -15.22 4.16
C GLU A 69 0.33 -15.59 5.61
N ILE A 70 1.06 -16.52 6.22
CA ILE A 70 0.80 -17.01 7.58
C ILE A 70 0.88 -15.88 8.62
N ARG A 71 2.02 -15.17 8.69
CA ARG A 71 2.23 -14.12 9.70
C ARG A 71 1.31 -12.93 9.49
N GLY A 72 1.11 -12.55 8.23
CA GLY A 72 0.23 -11.44 7.89
C GLY A 72 -1.22 -11.74 8.22
N TRP A 73 -1.69 -12.95 7.90
CA TRP A 73 -3.03 -13.41 8.23
C TRP A 73 -3.27 -13.48 9.73
N GLN A 74 -2.35 -14.09 10.49
CA GLN A 74 -2.41 -14.14 11.96
C GLN A 74 -2.50 -12.73 12.57
N ARG A 75 -1.67 -11.79 12.09
CA ARG A 75 -1.68 -10.41 12.57
C ARG A 75 -3.03 -9.72 12.36
N TYR A 76 -3.65 -9.86 11.19
CA TYR A 76 -4.95 -9.23 10.95
C TYR A 76 -6.06 -9.91 11.75
N ASN A 77 -6.04 -11.24 11.88
CA ASN A 77 -7.01 -11.96 12.72
C ASN A 77 -6.88 -11.65 14.21
N ALA A 78 -5.71 -11.21 14.68
CA ALA A 78 -5.50 -10.78 16.07
C ALA A 78 -6.12 -9.40 16.38
N ILE A 79 -6.55 -8.63 15.38
CA ILE A 79 -7.18 -7.32 15.60
C ILE A 79 -8.63 -7.53 16.06
N PRO A 80 -9.05 -6.93 17.19
CA PRO A 80 -10.43 -7.05 17.68
C PRO A 80 -11.46 -6.67 16.61
N GLY A 81 -12.45 -7.53 16.39
CA GLY A 81 -13.52 -7.34 15.41
C GLY A 81 -13.12 -7.58 13.94
N MET A 82 -11.85 -7.84 13.63
CA MET A 82 -11.41 -8.06 12.25
C MET A 82 -11.93 -9.37 11.68
N THR A 83 -11.92 -10.45 12.47
CA THR A 83 -12.35 -11.79 12.02
C THR A 83 -13.79 -11.80 11.49
N GLU A 84 -14.71 -11.16 12.22
CA GLU A 84 -16.10 -11.03 11.79
C GLU A 84 -16.23 -10.15 10.53
N LYS A 85 -15.46 -9.07 10.45
CA LYS A 85 -15.45 -8.20 9.26
C LYS A 85 -14.95 -8.94 8.01
N LEU A 86 -13.87 -9.72 8.14
CA LEU A 86 -13.34 -10.55 7.05
C LEU A 86 -14.37 -11.59 6.59
N ARG A 87 -15.03 -12.27 7.54
CA ARG A 87 -16.09 -13.25 7.26
C ARG A 87 -17.27 -12.64 6.50
N GLN A 88 -17.74 -11.46 6.90
CA GLN A 88 -18.83 -10.75 6.23
C GLN A 88 -18.49 -10.38 4.78
N HIS A 89 -17.21 -10.19 4.47
CA HIS A 89 -16.72 -9.86 3.11
C HIS A 89 -16.23 -11.10 2.35
N GLY A 90 -16.37 -12.31 2.90
CA GLY A 90 -15.93 -13.55 2.24
C GLY A 90 -14.42 -13.67 2.08
N ILE A 91 -13.62 -12.94 2.87
CA ILE A 91 -12.17 -12.90 2.76
C ILE A 91 -11.56 -14.03 3.59
N THR A 92 -10.83 -14.94 2.95
CA THR A 92 -10.24 -16.14 3.56
C THR A 92 -8.72 -16.17 3.52
N SER A 93 -8.08 -15.23 2.81
CA SER A 93 -6.62 -15.12 2.72
C SER A 93 -6.14 -13.68 2.86
N LEU A 94 -4.86 -13.53 3.17
CA LEU A 94 -4.19 -12.24 3.25
C LEU A 94 -4.17 -11.56 1.89
N ALA A 95 -3.92 -12.32 0.81
CA ALA A 95 -3.97 -11.80 -0.56
C ALA A 95 -5.36 -11.18 -0.87
N GLN A 96 -6.44 -11.91 -0.57
CA GLN A 96 -7.80 -11.39 -0.74
C GLN A 96 -8.05 -10.15 0.12
N PHE A 97 -7.54 -10.11 1.35
CA PHE A 97 -7.67 -8.92 2.19
C PHE A 97 -7.02 -7.69 1.54
N TYR A 98 -5.81 -7.84 1.00
CA TYR A 98 -5.09 -6.77 0.32
C TYR A 98 -5.67 -6.36 -1.03
N THR A 99 -6.53 -7.16 -1.66
CA THR A 99 -7.23 -6.80 -2.90
C THR A 99 -8.71 -6.47 -2.66
N SER A 100 -9.14 -6.40 -1.39
CA SER A 100 -10.53 -6.12 -1.02
C SER A 100 -10.79 -4.64 -0.78
N THR A 101 -12.06 -4.27 -0.85
CA THR A 101 -12.58 -2.95 -0.48
C THR A 101 -12.28 -2.55 0.97
N LEU A 102 -11.91 -3.51 1.84
CA LEU A 102 -11.57 -3.24 3.23
C LEU A 102 -10.19 -2.60 3.40
N LYS A 103 -9.26 -2.88 2.49
CA LYS A 103 -7.87 -2.43 2.62
C LYS A 103 -7.45 -1.52 1.49
N TYR A 104 -7.61 -1.99 0.26
CA TYR A 104 -7.12 -1.39 -0.97
C TYR A 104 -8.15 -1.64 -2.05
N ASP A 105 -9.16 -0.79 -2.04
CA ASP A 105 -10.28 -0.85 -2.96
C ASP A 105 -9.81 -0.49 -4.39
N PRO A 106 -9.90 -1.42 -5.35
CA PRO A 106 -9.43 -1.21 -6.71
C PRO A 106 -10.22 -0.11 -7.44
N ASP A 107 -11.53 0.00 -7.21
CA ASP A 107 -12.38 1.01 -7.84
C ASP A 107 -12.06 2.39 -7.29
N ARG A 108 -11.84 2.47 -5.96
CA ARG A 108 -11.36 3.69 -5.33
C ARG A 108 -9.99 4.12 -5.87
N PHE A 109 -9.07 3.18 -6.05
CA PHE A 109 -7.75 3.49 -6.58
C PHE A 109 -7.74 3.87 -8.06
N ALA A 110 -8.66 3.34 -8.87
CA ALA A 110 -8.88 3.82 -10.22
C ALA A 110 -9.32 5.30 -10.20
N ALA A 111 -10.27 5.66 -9.33
CA ALA A 111 -10.70 7.04 -9.16
C ALA A 111 -9.59 7.96 -8.60
N ASP A 112 -8.82 7.50 -7.62
CA ASP A 112 -7.66 8.23 -7.08
C ASP A 112 -6.60 8.47 -8.16
N SER A 113 -6.33 7.47 -9.02
CA SER A 113 -5.37 7.59 -10.11
C SER A 113 -5.82 8.63 -11.14
N GLY A 114 -7.11 8.66 -11.47
CA GLY A 114 -7.68 9.70 -12.35
C GLY A 114 -7.53 11.11 -11.77
N ARG A 115 -7.82 11.28 -10.47
CA ARG A 115 -7.62 12.56 -9.78
C ARG A 115 -6.16 12.99 -9.74
N LEU A 116 -5.25 12.06 -9.44
CA LEU A 116 -3.82 12.35 -9.39
C LEU A 116 -3.30 12.80 -10.76
N ARG A 117 -3.69 12.10 -11.85
CA ARG A 117 -3.34 12.48 -13.21
C ARG A 117 -3.84 13.88 -13.56
N ALA A 118 -5.12 14.17 -13.32
CA ALA A 118 -5.70 15.48 -13.60
C ALA A 118 -4.99 16.61 -12.82
N LEU A 119 -4.59 16.34 -11.57
CA LEU A 119 -3.80 17.29 -10.77
C LEU A 119 -2.41 17.52 -11.37
N LEU A 120 -1.73 16.46 -11.82
CA LEU A 120 -0.42 16.57 -12.46
C LEU A 120 -0.48 17.38 -13.77
N GLU A 121 -1.51 17.16 -14.60
CA GLU A 121 -1.78 17.96 -15.81
C GLU A 121 -2.04 19.43 -15.45
N ALA A 122 -2.93 19.70 -14.47
CA ALA A 122 -3.24 21.04 -14.00
C ALA A 122 -2.04 21.78 -13.38
N LYS A 123 -1.03 21.04 -12.90
CA LYS A 123 0.21 21.56 -12.32
C LYS A 123 1.42 21.49 -13.25
N HIS A 124 1.19 21.24 -14.55
CA HIS A 124 2.19 21.27 -15.61
C HIS A 124 3.30 20.22 -15.46
N PHE A 125 3.01 19.09 -14.79
CA PHE A 125 3.90 17.92 -14.76
C PHE A 125 3.69 16.98 -15.95
N LEU A 126 2.50 17.02 -16.54
CA LEU A 126 2.12 16.20 -17.69
C LEU A 126 1.59 17.10 -18.82
N PRO A 127 1.78 16.68 -20.09
CA PRO A 127 1.26 17.40 -21.25
C PRO A 127 -0.27 17.40 -21.32
#